data_AF-A0A3L7J5E2-F1
#
_entry.id   AF-A0A3L7J5E2-F1
#
_cell.length_a   1.000
_cell.length_b   1.000
_cell.length_c   1.000
_cell.angle_alpha   90.00
_cell.angle_beta   90.00
_cell.angle_gamma   90.00
#
_symmetry.space_group_name_H-M   'P 1'
#
loop_
_entity.id
_entity.type
_entity.pdbx_description
1 polymer ?
#
loop_
_entity_poly.entity_id
_entity_poly.type
_entity_poly.pdbx_seq_one_letter_code
_entity_poly.pdbx_strand_id
1 'polypeptide(L)'
;MAENERQRPQFGEYATPDQQRDAIKVPLDDHESIPVESHVSPTSHISVQGTPHTSAPAAGASKPSAGDRFATIALLGIGLITVLMTIPALTNLPPAITSAFAQLDVGEYTSDGLAHSLGVGALVTEIVLWIVAAWLSTRALRKGKRAWWIPVVFGVVANIVVFGAITVAMTVDPAFTEYVNRMSSGG
;
A
#
# COMPACT_ATOMS: atom_id res chain seq x y z
N MET A 1 -33.40 62.79 -43.94
CA MET A 1 -33.59 61.40 -43.50
C MET A 1 -32.83 60.51 -44.46
N ALA A 2 -31.72 59.91 -43.99
CA ALA A 2 -31.20 58.58 -44.33
C ALA A 2 -29.72 58.48 -43.93
N GLU A 3 -29.47 58.15 -42.65
CA GLU A 3 -28.39 57.27 -42.21
C GLU A 3 -28.18 56.12 -43.23
N ASN A 4 -26.97 55.62 -43.51
CA ASN A 4 -26.08 55.00 -42.54
C ASN A 4 -24.65 54.93 -43.13
N GLU A 5 -23.81 55.92 -42.82
CA GLU A 5 -22.37 55.85 -43.01
C GLU A 5 -21.84 54.65 -42.21
N ARG A 6 -21.07 53.78 -42.87
CA ARG A 6 -20.48 52.60 -42.23
C ARG A 6 -19.53 53.05 -41.10
N GLN A 7 -20.04 53.02 -39.87
CA GLN A 7 -19.26 53.36 -38.68
C GLN A 7 -18.11 52.36 -38.52
N ARG A 8 -16.89 52.90 -38.51
CA ARG A 8 -15.67 52.16 -38.23
C ARG A 8 -15.71 51.63 -36.79
N PRO A 9 -15.17 50.42 -36.52
CA PRO A 9 -15.19 49.83 -35.20
C PRO A 9 -14.39 50.71 -34.23
N GLN A 10 -15.07 51.25 -33.23
CA GLN A 10 -14.47 52.01 -32.14
C GLN A 10 -14.07 51.00 -31.06
N PHE A 11 -12.78 50.79 -30.90
CA PHE A 11 -12.19 49.90 -29.90
C PHE A 11 -12.73 50.18 -28.49
N GLY A 12 -13.10 49.13 -27.75
CA GLY A 12 -13.53 49.24 -26.35
C GLY A 12 -14.61 48.25 -25.90
N GLU A 13 -15.25 47.51 -26.81
CA GLU A 13 -16.13 46.42 -26.39
C GLU A 13 -15.28 45.21 -25.98
N TYR A 14 -15.21 44.97 -24.68
CA TYR A 14 -14.70 43.72 -24.14
C TYR A 14 -15.48 42.57 -24.77
N ALA A 15 -14.77 41.56 -25.28
CA ALA A 15 -15.39 40.32 -25.71
C ALA A 15 -16.29 39.79 -24.57
N THR A 16 -17.49 39.34 -24.91
CA THR A 16 -18.37 38.72 -23.91
C THR A 16 -17.65 37.54 -23.24
N PRO A 17 -17.85 37.29 -21.93
CA PRO A 17 -17.12 36.25 -21.20
C PRO A 17 -17.17 34.86 -21.85
N ASP A 18 -18.27 34.55 -22.54
CA ASP A 18 -18.48 33.30 -23.24
C ASP A 18 -17.64 33.22 -24.54
N GLN A 19 -17.50 34.32 -25.28
CA GLN A 19 -16.62 34.38 -26.47
C GLN A 19 -15.13 34.33 -26.11
N GLN A 20 -14.76 34.83 -24.93
CA GLN A 20 -13.40 34.75 -24.42
C GLN A 20 -13.02 33.32 -24.02
N ARG A 21 -13.97 32.55 -23.48
CA ARG A 21 -13.81 31.13 -23.12
C ARG A 21 -13.64 30.23 -24.35
N ASP A 22 -14.36 30.50 -25.44
CA ASP A 22 -14.22 29.75 -26.68
C ASP A 22 -12.92 30.05 -27.44
N ALA A 23 -12.35 31.24 -27.26
CA ALA A 23 -11.08 31.64 -27.87
C ALA A 23 -9.87 31.00 -27.17
N ILE A 24 -9.93 30.83 -25.84
CA ILE A 24 -8.86 30.25 -25.04
C ILE A 24 -9.03 28.72 -25.01
N LYS A 25 -8.75 28.09 -26.15
CA LYS A 25 -8.57 26.63 -26.22
C LYS A 25 -7.18 26.28 -25.70
N VAL A 26 -7.00 25.99 -24.40
CA VAL A 26 -5.93 25.11 -23.85
C VAL A 26 -6.01 24.97 -22.31
N PRO A 27 -5.52 23.83 -21.75
CA PRO A 27 -6.06 23.09 -20.59
C PRO A 27 -5.40 23.32 -19.20
N LEU A 28 -5.81 22.45 -18.25
CA LEU A 28 -5.48 22.32 -16.82
C LEU A 28 -4.01 22.53 -16.39
N ASP A 29 -3.91 22.96 -15.13
CA ASP A 29 -2.85 22.79 -14.12
C ASP A 29 -1.97 24.00 -13.76
N ASP A 30 -1.68 24.00 -12.46
CA ASP A 30 -0.68 24.73 -11.67
C ASP A 30 -0.90 26.20 -11.29
N HIS A 31 -1.20 26.32 -9.99
CA HIS A 31 -0.67 27.29 -9.03
C HIS A 31 -1.01 28.78 -9.23
N GLU A 32 -1.24 29.41 -8.08
CA GLU A 32 -1.23 30.88 -7.87
C GLU A 32 -2.57 31.60 -7.97
N SER A 33 -3.45 31.38 -6.98
CA SER A 33 -4.44 32.38 -6.59
C SER A 33 -3.75 33.45 -5.75
N ILE A 34 -3.34 34.54 -6.39
CA ILE A 34 -3.02 35.81 -5.73
C ILE A 34 -4.34 36.36 -5.11
N PRO A 35 -4.35 36.81 -3.85
CA PRO A 35 -5.57 37.26 -3.17
C PRO A 35 -6.12 38.55 -3.82
N VAL A 36 -7.38 38.56 -4.22
CA VAL A 36 -8.12 39.79 -4.53
C VAL A 36 -8.85 40.21 -3.27
N GLU A 37 -8.26 41.13 -2.51
CA GLU A 37 -8.94 41.83 -1.42
C GLU A 37 -9.46 43.18 -1.91
N SER A 38 -10.75 43.39 -1.67
CA SER A 38 -11.57 44.53 -2.04
C SER A 38 -11.14 45.78 -1.26
N HIS A 39 -10.70 46.83 -1.95
CA HIS A 39 -10.46 48.13 -1.33
C HIS A 39 -11.79 48.86 -1.03
N VAL A 40 -12.10 49.06 0.24
CA VAL A 40 -13.06 50.08 0.75
C VAL A 40 -12.48 50.65 2.06
N SER A 41 -12.12 51.94 2.24
CA SER A 41 -12.13 53.15 1.39
C SER A 41 -11.00 54.08 1.90
N PRO A 42 -10.35 54.91 1.05
CA PRO A 42 -8.90 54.80 0.93
C PRO A 42 -8.17 55.82 1.81
N THR A 43 -7.56 55.36 2.92
CA THR A 43 -6.24 55.80 3.44
C THR A 43 -5.96 55.10 4.77
N SER A 44 -4.97 54.21 4.73
CA SER A 44 -4.11 53.58 5.73
C SER A 44 -4.20 53.97 7.22
N HIS A 45 -4.58 53.03 8.10
CA HIS A 45 -3.69 52.40 9.12
C HIS A 45 -4.41 51.27 9.94
N ILE A 46 -3.99 50.02 9.69
CA ILE A 46 -3.65 48.87 10.61
C ILE A 46 -4.23 48.93 12.06
N SER A 47 -4.80 47.91 12.72
CA SER A 47 -4.90 46.45 12.56
C SER A 47 -6.18 45.95 13.25
N VAL A 48 -6.87 44.95 12.67
CA VAL A 48 -8.09 44.34 13.22
C VAL A 48 -7.75 43.04 13.93
N GLN A 49 -8.04 42.96 15.22
CA GLN A 49 -8.03 41.72 16.01
C GLN A 49 -9.47 41.20 16.11
N GLY A 50 -9.73 40.05 15.49
CA GLY A 50 -10.96 39.29 15.73
C GLY A 50 -11.39 38.45 14.53
N THR A 51 -10.89 37.23 14.42
CA THR A 51 -11.55 36.17 13.65
C THR A 51 -11.85 34.97 14.55
N PRO A 52 -13.09 34.47 14.58
CA PRO A 52 -13.43 33.21 15.22
C PRO A 52 -12.70 32.07 14.51
N HIS A 53 -12.15 31.14 15.29
CA HIS A 53 -11.65 29.87 14.76
C HIS A 53 -12.81 29.08 14.14
N THR A 54 -13.08 29.31 12.86
CA THR A 54 -13.85 28.39 12.03
C THR A 54 -12.99 27.16 11.81
N SER A 55 -13.34 26.08 12.50
CA SER A 55 -12.84 24.74 12.25
C SER A 55 -12.81 24.47 10.75
N ALA A 56 -11.62 24.29 10.19
CA ALA A 56 -11.44 23.86 8.82
C ALA A 56 -12.34 22.64 8.53
N PRO A 57 -13.01 22.57 7.37
CA PRO A 57 -13.76 21.39 7.00
C PRO A 57 -12.82 20.19 7.02
N ALA A 58 -13.19 19.20 7.81
CA ALA A 58 -12.48 17.95 7.98
C ALA A 58 -11.99 17.41 6.63
N ALA A 59 -10.70 17.04 6.60
CA ALA A 59 -10.01 16.37 5.52
C ALA A 59 -10.99 15.56 4.66
N GLY A 60 -11.25 16.07 3.45
CA GLY A 60 -12.04 15.36 2.46
C GLY A 60 -11.50 13.94 2.34
N ALA A 61 -12.36 12.96 2.57
CA ALA A 61 -12.03 11.56 2.32
C ALA A 61 -11.70 11.43 0.83
N SER A 62 -10.41 11.60 0.50
CA SER A 62 -9.89 11.45 -0.84
C SER A 62 -10.35 10.08 -1.34
N LYS A 63 -11.13 10.06 -2.43
CA LYS A 63 -11.46 8.82 -3.14
C LYS A 63 -10.19 7.99 -3.27
N PRO A 64 -10.21 6.68 -2.99
CA PRO A 64 -9.01 5.86 -3.10
C PRO A 64 -8.46 6.01 -4.52
N SER A 65 -7.20 6.44 -4.63
CA SER A 65 -6.57 6.69 -5.91
C SER A 65 -6.53 5.39 -6.73
N ALA A 66 -6.57 5.50 -8.06
CA ALA A 66 -6.46 4.33 -8.93
C ALA A 66 -5.21 3.49 -8.63
N GLY A 67 -4.13 4.15 -8.18
CA GLY A 67 -2.89 3.51 -7.73
C GLY A 67 -3.07 2.58 -6.51
N ASP A 68 -3.83 2.98 -5.48
CA ASP A 68 -4.07 2.13 -4.29
C ASP A 68 -4.80 0.83 -4.67
N ARG A 69 -5.78 0.92 -5.58
CA ARG A 69 -6.50 -0.25 -6.07
C ARG A 69 -5.59 -1.20 -6.84
N PHE A 70 -4.81 -0.67 -7.78
CA PHE A 70 -3.87 -1.46 -8.55
C PHE A 70 -2.82 -2.14 -7.65
N ALA A 71 -2.22 -1.39 -6.71
CA ALA A 71 -1.25 -1.92 -5.77
C ALA A 71 -1.84 -3.05 -4.91
N THR A 72 -3.06 -2.88 -4.37
CA THR A 72 -3.72 -3.91 -3.57
C THR A 72 -3.96 -5.19 -4.37
N ILE A 73 -4.46 -5.08 -5.61
CA ILE A 73 -4.72 -6.23 -6.48
C ILE A 73 -3.42 -6.94 -6.84
N ALA A 74 -2.37 -6.18 -7.20
CA ALA A 74 -1.06 -6.73 -7.51
C ALA A 74 -0.46 -7.47 -6.30
N LEU A 75 -0.51 -6.86 -5.11
CA LEU A 75 -0.01 -7.47 -3.87
C LEU A 75 -0.78 -8.76 -3.50
N LEU A 76 -2.09 -8.79 -3.68
CA LEU A 76 -2.88 -10.01 -3.46
C LEU A 76 -2.54 -11.11 -4.47
N GLY A 77 -2.34 -10.75 -5.74
CA GLY A 77 -1.91 -11.68 -6.78
C GLY A 77 -0.52 -12.24 -6.51
N ILE A 78 0.45 -11.39 -6.15
CA ILE A 78 1.80 -11.80 -5.72
C ILE A 78 1.69 -12.72 -4.51
N GLY A 79 0.93 -12.32 -3.49
CA GLY A 79 0.71 -13.14 -2.30
C GLY A 79 0.14 -14.52 -2.64
N LEU A 80 -0.82 -14.60 -3.56
CA LEU A 80 -1.38 -15.89 -3.99
C LEU A 80 -0.33 -16.77 -4.67
N ILE A 81 0.46 -16.18 -5.57
CA ILE A 81 1.56 -16.89 -6.25
C ILE A 81 2.56 -17.39 -5.21
N THR A 82 2.90 -16.56 -4.21
CA THR A 82 3.77 -16.96 -3.11
C THR A 82 3.18 -18.17 -2.37
N VAL A 83 1.93 -18.13 -1.92
CA VAL A 83 1.30 -19.27 -1.22
C VAL A 83 1.37 -20.55 -2.08
N LEU A 84 1.05 -20.44 -3.37
CA LEU A 84 1.10 -21.59 -4.29
C LEU A 84 2.50 -22.19 -4.43
N MET A 85 3.52 -21.33 -4.47
CA MET A 85 4.94 -21.75 -4.53
C MET A 85 5.42 -22.33 -3.20
N THR A 86 4.85 -21.88 -2.08
CA THR A 86 5.21 -22.36 -0.74
C THR A 86 4.63 -23.74 -0.44
N ILE A 87 3.51 -24.14 -1.06
CA ILE A 87 2.88 -25.47 -0.87
C ILE A 87 3.89 -26.62 -0.91
N PRO A 88 4.65 -26.85 -2.00
CA PRO A 88 5.59 -27.97 -2.07
C PRO A 88 6.70 -27.86 -1.03
N ALA A 89 7.14 -26.65 -0.68
CA ALA A 89 8.17 -26.44 0.33
C ALA A 89 7.71 -26.87 1.73
N LEU A 90 6.45 -26.60 2.08
CA LEU A 90 5.89 -26.96 3.39
C LEU A 90 5.38 -28.40 3.45
N THR A 91 4.78 -28.92 2.38
CA THR A 91 4.32 -30.33 2.37
C THR A 91 5.49 -31.31 2.33
N ASN A 92 6.62 -30.91 1.74
CA ASN A 92 7.86 -31.69 1.69
C ASN A 92 8.91 -31.13 2.65
N LEU A 93 8.48 -30.58 3.80
CA LEU A 93 9.41 -30.00 4.76
C LEU A 93 10.45 -31.00 5.32
N PRO A 94 10.09 -32.24 5.70
CA PRO A 94 11.08 -33.19 6.21
C PRO A 94 12.27 -33.44 5.26
N PRO A 95 12.08 -33.85 3.99
CA PRO A 95 13.22 -34.07 3.09
C PRO A 95 13.99 -32.78 2.77
N ALA A 96 13.35 -31.60 2.82
CA ALA A 96 14.04 -30.33 2.67
C ALA A 96 14.99 -30.06 3.85
N ILE A 97 14.56 -30.32 5.08
CA ILE A 97 15.40 -30.18 6.28
C ILE A 97 16.52 -31.23 6.27
N THR A 98 16.23 -32.50 5.95
CA THR A 98 17.25 -33.55 5.82
C THR A 98 18.34 -33.14 4.83
N SER A 99 17.94 -32.58 3.67
CA SER A 99 18.89 -32.09 2.66
C SER A 99 19.74 -30.92 3.18
N ALA A 100 19.15 -30.03 3.99
CA ALA A 100 19.88 -28.93 4.60
C ALA A 100 20.87 -29.40 5.68
N PHE A 101 20.48 -30.36 6.52
CA PHE A 101 21.35 -30.95 7.53
C PHE A 101 22.55 -31.65 6.90
N ALA A 102 22.34 -32.37 5.80
CA ALA A 102 23.41 -33.00 5.03
C ALA A 102 24.37 -31.98 4.41
N GLN A 103 23.85 -30.87 3.87
CA GLN A 103 24.68 -29.79 3.29
C GLN A 103 25.53 -29.07 4.35
N LEU A 104 25.02 -28.97 5.58
CA LEU A 104 25.67 -28.27 6.69
C LEU A 104 26.50 -29.21 7.59
N ASP A 105 26.59 -30.51 7.27
CA ASP A 105 27.25 -31.55 8.06
C ASP A 105 26.79 -31.58 9.54
N VAL A 106 25.49 -31.34 9.75
CA VAL A 106 24.88 -31.28 11.10
C VAL A 106 24.71 -32.69 11.66
N GLY A 107 24.32 -33.64 10.83
CA GLY A 107 23.99 -35.03 11.18
C GLY A 107 22.74 -35.52 10.45
N GLU A 108 22.24 -36.70 10.86
CA GLU A 108 21.00 -37.25 10.33
C GLU A 108 19.78 -36.60 11.00
N TYR A 109 18.83 -36.10 10.20
CA TYR A 109 17.58 -35.54 10.71
C TYR A 109 16.64 -36.66 11.15
N THR A 110 16.00 -36.53 12.32
CA THR A 110 15.18 -37.60 12.92
C THR A 110 13.74 -37.20 13.23
N SER A 111 13.43 -35.90 13.17
CA SER A 111 12.15 -35.34 13.62
C SER A 111 11.08 -35.23 12.52
N ASP A 112 11.00 -36.19 11.61
CA ASP A 112 10.15 -36.14 10.40
C ASP A 112 8.66 -35.87 10.68
N GLY A 113 8.09 -36.56 11.67
CA GLY A 113 6.68 -36.40 12.03
C GLY A 113 6.35 -34.99 12.53
N LEU A 114 7.27 -34.40 13.31
CA LEU A 114 7.13 -33.03 13.80
C LEU A 114 7.24 -32.04 12.64
N ALA A 115 8.28 -32.15 11.80
CA ALA A 115 8.41 -31.31 10.60
C ALA A 115 7.19 -31.39 9.69
N HIS A 116 6.66 -32.59 9.45
CA HIS A 116 5.47 -32.75 8.63
C HIS A 116 4.26 -32.01 9.24
N SER A 117 4.01 -32.20 10.54
CA SER A 117 2.89 -31.54 11.22
C SER A 117 3.03 -30.00 11.25
N LEU A 118 4.24 -29.48 11.48
CA LEU A 118 4.54 -28.05 11.44
C LEU A 118 4.40 -27.47 10.03
N GLY A 119 4.87 -28.20 9.01
CA GLY A 119 4.72 -27.80 7.61
C GLY A 119 3.26 -27.68 7.21
N VAL A 120 2.44 -28.70 7.50
CA VAL A 120 0.99 -28.66 7.24
C VAL A 120 0.30 -27.55 8.03
N GLY A 121 0.62 -27.41 9.32
CA GLY A 121 0.05 -26.35 10.16
C GLY A 121 0.38 -24.94 9.68
N ALA A 122 1.63 -24.70 9.27
CA ALA A 122 2.07 -23.44 8.70
C ALA A 122 1.36 -23.15 7.37
N LEU A 123 1.22 -24.17 6.51
CA LEU A 123 0.53 -24.02 5.22
C LEU A 123 -0.94 -23.64 5.39
N VAL A 124 -1.65 -24.34 6.29
CA VAL A 124 -3.06 -24.01 6.60
C VAL A 124 -3.16 -22.59 7.13
N THR A 125 -2.25 -22.19 8.02
CA THR A 125 -2.22 -20.84 8.59
C THR A 125 -1.97 -19.77 7.52
N GLU A 126 -1.02 -20.01 6.62
CA GLU A 126 -0.70 -19.11 5.50
C GLU A 126 -1.90 -18.93 4.56
N ILE A 127 -2.60 -20.02 4.20
CA ILE A 127 -3.81 -19.96 3.39
C ILE A 127 -4.90 -19.14 4.09
N VAL A 128 -5.13 -19.37 5.39
CA VAL A 128 -6.11 -18.62 6.17
C VAL A 128 -5.75 -17.14 6.23
N LEU A 129 -4.48 -16.81 6.51
CA LEU A 129 -4.01 -15.43 6.54
C LEU A 129 -4.21 -14.74 5.19
N TRP A 130 -3.92 -15.42 4.08
CA TRP A 130 -4.12 -14.88 2.74
C TRP A 130 -5.62 -14.64 2.45
N ILE A 131 -6.50 -15.58 2.80
CA ILE A 131 -7.96 -15.42 2.63
C ILE A 131 -8.47 -14.22 3.46
N VAL A 132 -8.01 -14.09 4.71
CA VAL A 132 -8.37 -12.96 5.58
C VAL A 132 -7.85 -11.65 5.00
N ALA A 133 -6.61 -11.62 4.49
CA ALA A 133 -6.04 -10.45 3.82
C ALA A 133 -6.87 -10.03 2.61
N ALA A 134 -7.26 -10.99 1.75
CA ALA A 134 -8.10 -10.74 0.59
C ALA A 134 -9.48 -10.21 0.98
N TRP A 135 -10.11 -10.80 2.00
CA TRP A 135 -11.41 -10.37 2.50
C TRP A 135 -11.37 -8.97 3.12
N LEU A 136 -10.37 -8.66 3.95
CA LEU A 136 -10.21 -7.34 4.54
C LEU A 136 -9.86 -6.28 3.51
N SER A 137 -9.00 -6.61 2.54
CA SER A 137 -8.64 -5.72 1.44
C SER A 137 -9.88 -5.38 0.61
N THR A 138 -10.67 -6.37 0.18
CA THR A 138 -11.90 -6.11 -0.58
C THR A 138 -12.92 -5.29 0.20
N ARG A 139 -13.08 -5.55 1.50
CA ARG A 139 -13.94 -4.75 2.39
C ARG A 139 -13.45 -3.30 2.53
N ALA A 140 -12.13 -3.08 2.59
CA ALA A 140 -11.54 -1.74 2.67
C ALA A 140 -11.74 -0.96 1.36
N LEU A 141 -11.50 -1.59 0.20
CA LEU A 141 -11.73 -0.98 -1.12
C LEU A 141 -13.20 -0.56 -1.29
N ARG A 142 -14.15 -1.42 -0.89
CA ARG A 142 -15.59 -1.11 -0.94
C ARG A 142 -15.97 0.09 -0.07
N LYS A 143 -15.24 0.34 1.01
CA LYS A 143 -15.45 1.48 1.92
C LYS A 143 -14.67 2.74 1.49
N GLY A 144 -13.99 2.72 0.36
CA GLY A 144 -13.18 3.84 -0.10
C GLY A 144 -11.90 4.09 0.72
N LYS A 145 -11.46 3.11 1.53
CA LYS A 145 -10.28 3.24 2.38
C LYS A 145 -9.03 2.73 1.65
N ARG A 146 -7.85 3.25 2.05
CA ARG A 146 -6.54 2.75 1.58
C ARG A 146 -6.34 1.31 2.07
N ALA A 147 -6.06 0.40 1.14
CA ALA A 147 -6.01 -1.03 1.43
C ALA A 147 -4.67 -1.69 1.09
N TRP A 148 -3.78 -1.00 0.38
CA TRP A 148 -2.49 -1.56 -0.06
C TRP A 148 -1.63 -2.11 1.08
N TRP A 149 -1.75 -1.55 2.29
CA TRP A 149 -0.97 -2.00 3.46
C TRP A 149 -1.48 -3.31 4.05
N ILE A 150 -2.74 -3.69 3.81
CA ILE A 150 -3.36 -4.88 4.41
C ILE A 150 -2.66 -6.16 3.89
N PRO A 151 -2.52 -6.40 2.57
CA PRO A 151 -1.79 -7.56 2.08
C PRO A 151 -0.34 -7.63 2.56
N VAL A 152 0.33 -6.47 2.70
CA VAL A 152 1.72 -6.41 3.17
C VAL A 152 1.84 -6.93 4.60
N VAL A 153 1.01 -6.42 5.52
CA VAL A 153 1.05 -6.85 6.93
C VAL A 153 0.77 -8.35 7.06
N PHE A 154 -0.26 -8.85 6.36
CA PHE A 154 -0.57 -10.28 6.39
C PHE A 154 0.53 -11.14 5.76
N GLY A 155 1.17 -10.66 4.68
CA GLY A 155 2.32 -11.33 4.07
C GLY A 155 3.52 -11.41 5.00
N VAL A 156 3.79 -10.35 5.77
CA VAL A 156 4.86 -10.35 6.80
C VAL A 156 4.53 -11.35 7.91
N VAL A 157 3.29 -11.34 8.42
CA VAL A 157 2.86 -12.28 9.46
C VAL A 157 2.94 -13.74 8.96
N ALA A 158 2.52 -14.01 7.73
CA ALA A 158 2.62 -15.34 7.13
C ALA A 158 4.07 -15.80 7.01
N ASN A 159 4.99 -14.92 6.60
CA ASN A 159 6.41 -15.23 6.57
C ASN A 159 6.95 -15.59 7.95
N ILE A 160 6.61 -14.81 8.98
CA ILE A 160 7.02 -15.11 10.36
C ILE A 160 6.53 -16.49 10.81
N VAL A 161 5.29 -16.87 10.46
CA VAL A 161 4.75 -18.20 10.76
C VAL A 161 5.57 -19.30 10.09
N VAL A 162 5.87 -19.15 8.79
CA VAL A 162 6.66 -20.13 8.04
C VAL A 162 8.08 -20.25 8.60
N PHE A 163 8.78 -19.14 8.80
CA PHE A 163 10.12 -19.14 9.38
C PHE A 163 10.13 -19.70 10.80
N GLY A 164 9.13 -19.38 11.62
CA GLY A 164 8.97 -19.92 12.96
C GLY A 164 8.79 -21.43 12.95
N ALA A 165 7.93 -21.95 12.08
CA ALA A 165 7.70 -23.40 11.94
C ALA A 165 8.99 -24.14 11.54
N ILE A 166 9.73 -23.63 10.55
CA ILE A 166 11.01 -24.22 10.12
C ILE A 166 12.04 -24.16 11.24
N THR A 167 12.15 -23.02 11.94
CA THR A 167 13.08 -22.84 13.06
C THR A 167 12.80 -23.83 14.17
N VAL A 168 11.53 -24.01 14.57
CA VAL A 168 11.14 -25.00 15.58
C VAL A 168 11.45 -26.42 15.11
N ALA A 169 11.15 -26.75 13.86
CA ALA A 169 11.39 -28.08 13.29
C ALA A 169 12.88 -28.47 13.28
N MET A 170 13.78 -27.50 13.09
CA MET A 170 15.23 -27.73 13.11
C MET A 170 15.80 -27.74 14.54
N THR A 171 15.36 -26.82 15.41
CA THR A 171 15.97 -26.62 16.74
C THR A 171 15.59 -27.68 17.77
N VAL A 172 14.43 -28.32 17.62
CA VAL A 172 13.99 -29.42 18.49
C VAL A 172 14.69 -30.74 18.14
N ASP A 173 15.32 -30.84 16.97
CA ASP A 173 15.96 -32.08 16.54
C ASP A 173 17.25 -32.36 17.34
N PRO A 174 17.44 -33.60 17.84
CA PRO A 174 18.63 -33.96 18.60
C PRO A 174 19.95 -33.71 17.86
N ALA A 175 20.03 -33.97 16.55
CA ALA A 175 21.26 -33.79 15.79
C ALA A 175 21.69 -32.31 15.74
N PHE A 176 20.71 -31.40 15.69
CA PHE A 176 20.98 -29.97 15.76
C PHE A 176 21.56 -29.57 17.13
N THR A 177 20.98 -30.08 18.23
CA THR A 177 21.47 -29.78 19.58
C THR A 177 22.89 -30.30 19.80
N GLU A 178 23.21 -31.48 19.28
CA GLU A 178 24.57 -32.04 19.35
C GLU A 178 25.56 -31.21 18.53
N TYR A 179 25.18 -30.79 17.32
CA TYR A 179 25.99 -29.90 16.49
C TYR A 179 26.35 -28.59 17.21
N VAL A 180 25.36 -27.93 17.82
CA VAL A 180 25.58 -26.69 18.59
C VAL A 180 26.51 -26.94 19.78
N ASN A 181 26.31 -28.04 20.51
CA ASN A 181 27.17 -28.39 21.63
C ASN A 181 28.62 -28.60 21.19
N ARG A 182 28.85 -29.35 20.08
CA ARG A 182 30.19 -29.54 19.49
C ARG A 182 30.85 -28.20 19.16
N MET A 183 30.13 -27.31 18.49
CA MET A 183 30.63 -25.98 18.12
C MET A 183 30.95 -25.11 19.33
N SER A 184 30.13 -25.17 20.40
CA SER A 184 30.38 -24.43 21.64
C SER A 184 31.55 -24.96 22.46
N SER A 185 31.85 -26.26 22.36
CA SER A 185 32.94 -26.91 23.09
C SER A 185 34.30 -26.86 22.37
N GLY A 186 34.28 -26.64 21.05
CA GLY A 186 35.48 -26.57 20.21
C GLY A 186 35.97 -25.15 19.89
N GLY A 187 35.27 -24.12 20.38
CA GLY A 187 35.66 -22.71 20.28
C GLY A 187 36.42 -22.20 21.50
#